data_AF-A0A6N0LET3-F1
#
_entry.id   AF-A0A6N0LET3-F1
#
_cell.length_a   1.000
_cell.length_b   1.000
_cell.length_c   1.000
_cell.angle_alpha   90.00
_cell.angle_beta   90.00
_cell.angle_gamma   90.00
#
_symmetry.space_group_name_H-M   'P 1'
#
loop_
_entity.id
_entity.type
_entity.pdbx_description
1 polymer ?
#
loop_
_entity_poly.entity_id
_entity_poly.type
_entity_poly.pdbx_seq_one_letter_code
_entity_poly.pdbx_strand_id
1 'polypeptide(L)' 'MKNIPNGTQVIHHISFFTHAYYKEENGVLKVWSEGEWIDALIPSINKMIDNGFELEVIHS' A
#
# COMPACT_ATOMS: atom_id res chain seq x y z
N MET A 1 1.17 -4.23 -16.90
CA MET A 1 0.97 -4.10 -15.45
C MET A 1 -0.53 -4.08 -15.19
N LYS A 2 -1.04 -5.04 -14.40
CA LYS A 2 -2.47 -5.10 -14.05
C LYS A 2 -2.81 -3.91 -13.16
N ASN A 3 -3.77 -3.09 -13.59
CA ASN A 3 -4.52 -2.04 -12.88
C ASN A 3 -4.04 -1.70 -11.45
N ILE A 4 -2.87 -1.07 -11.31
CA ILE A 4 -2.46 -0.48 -10.04
C ILE A 4 -3.41 0.72 -9.79
N PRO A 5 -4.07 0.80 -8.62
CA PRO A 5 -4.92 1.93 -8.29
C PRO A 5 -4.16 3.25 -8.38
N ASN A 6 -4.79 4.28 -8.93
CA ASN A 6 -4.14 5.58 -9.07
C ASN A 6 -3.76 6.15 -7.68
N GLY A 7 -2.57 6.72 -7.59
CA GLY A 7 -1.99 7.23 -6.35
C GLY A 7 -1.34 6.19 -5.46
N THR A 8 -1.24 4.92 -5.88
CA THR A 8 -0.44 3.91 -5.16
C THR A 8 1.01 4.37 -5.06
N GLN A 9 1.57 4.32 -3.85
CA GLN A 9 2.97 4.63 -3.58
C GLN A 9 3.79 3.38 -3.29
N VAL A 10 3.21 2.40 -2.59
CA VAL A 10 3.86 1.12 -2.29
C VAL A 10 2.90 -0.05 -2.51
N ILE A 11 3.46 -1.17 -2.98
CA ILE A 11 2.77 -2.45 -3.11
C ILE A 11 3.32 -3.40 -2.06
N HIS A 12 2.46 -3.99 -1.25
CA HIS A 12 2.80 -5.08 -0.34
C HIS A 12 2.48 -6.43 -0.99
N HIS A 13 3.50 -7.29 -1.11
CA HIS A 13 3.39 -8.63 -1.68
C HIS A 13 2.95 -9.64 -0.60
N ILE A 14 1.65 -9.71 -0.30
CA ILE A 14 1.08 -10.64 0.70
C ILE A 14 1.35 -12.11 0.31
N SER A 15 1.24 -12.41 -0.99
CA SER A 15 1.61 -13.69 -1.57
C SER A 15 1.96 -13.50 -3.06
N PHE A 16 2.46 -14.55 -3.72
CA PHE A 16 2.76 -14.51 -5.16
C PHE A 16 1.57 -14.06 -6.04
N PHE A 17 0.33 -14.25 -5.57
CA PHE A 17 -0.89 -13.86 -6.30
C PHE A 17 -1.66 -12.72 -5.64
N THR A 18 -1.26 -12.28 -4.45
CA THR A 18 -2.02 -11.33 -3.64
C THR A 18 -1.17 -10.12 -3.32
N HIS A 19 -1.64 -8.97 -3.76
CA HIS A 19 -0.99 -7.68 -3.54
C HIS A 19 -1.97 -6.76 -2.82
N ALA A 20 -1.46 -5.97 -1.90
CA ALA A 20 -2.18 -4.84 -1.34
C ALA A 20 -1.48 -3.54 -1.75
N TYR A 21 -2.26 -2.53 -2.09
CA TYR A 21 -1.77 -1.25 -2.58
C TYR A 21 -1.96 -0.21 -1.48
N TYR A 22 -0.93 0.59 -1.22
CA TYR A 22 -0.95 1.59 -0.16
C TYR A 22 -0.52 2.96 -0.68
N LYS A 23 -1.04 4.00 -0.04
CA LYS A 23 -0.60 5.38 -0.17
C LYS A 23 -0.73 6.10 1.17
N GLU A 24 0.05 7.15 1.37
CA GLU A 24 -0.16 8.12 2.43
C GLU A 24 -0.87 9.35 1.87
N GLU A 25 -1.94 9.76 2.54
CA GLU A 25 -2.71 10.94 2.20
C GLU A 25 -2.96 11.74 3.47
N ASN A 26 -2.45 12.98 3.52
CA ASN A 26 -2.54 13.85 4.69
C ASN A 26 -1.98 13.23 5.99
N GLY A 27 -0.92 12.42 5.89
CA GLY A 27 -0.27 11.76 7.03
C GLY A 27 -1.00 10.53 7.55
N VAL A 28 -2.03 10.06 6.85
CA VAL A 28 -2.75 8.81 7.14
C VAL A 28 -2.41 7.78 6.07
N LEU A 29 -1.98 6.59 6.49
CA LEU A 29 -1.81 5.45 5.58
C LEU A 29 -3.18 4.92 5.17
N LYS A 30 -3.36 4.76 3.86
CA LYS A 30 -4.55 4.17 3.26
C LYS A 30 -4.20 2.91 2.51
N VAL A 31 -5.12 1.95 2.51
CA VAL A 31 -5.06 0.72 1.73
C VAL A 31 -6.19 0.71 0.71
N TRP A 32 -5.91 0.21 -0.49
CA TRP A 32 -6.94 0.04 -1.51
C TRP A 32 -7.76 -1.22 -1.22
N SER A 33 -9.06 -1.06 -1.04
CA SER A 33 -10.02 -2.14 -0.80
C SER A 33 -11.31 -1.87 -1.53
N GLU A 34 -11.88 -2.88 -2.19
CA GLU A 34 -13.21 -2.83 -2.83
C GLU A 34 -13.49 -1.64 -3.77
N GLY A 35 -12.44 -1.02 -4.35
CA GLY A 35 -12.59 0.11 -5.27
C GLY A 35 -12.43 1.49 -4.62
N GLU A 36 -12.03 1.55 -3.35
CA GLU A 36 -11.81 2.78 -2.61
C GLU A 36 -10.56 2.73 -1.72
N TRP A 37 -10.11 3.92 -1.30
CA TRP A 37 -8.99 4.08 -0.36
C TRP A 37 -9.53 4.24 1.06
N ILE A 38 -9.30 3.23 1.90
CA ILE A 38 -9.72 3.23 3.30
C ILE A 38 -8.50 3.34 4.22
N ASP A 39 -8.72 3.80 5.45
CA ASP A 39 -7.64 3.91 6.44
C ASP A 39 -7.06 2.53 6.77
N ALA A 40 -5.73 2.43 6.73
CA ALA A 40 -5.03 1.20 7.05
C ALA A 40 -4.94 1.01 8.58
N LEU A 41 -4.85 -0.24 9.01
CA LEU A 41 -4.59 -0.59 10.42
C LEU A 41 -3.16 -0.24 10.86
N ILE A 42 -2.21 -0.16 9.92
CA ILE A 42 -0.85 0.30 10.15
C ILE A 42 -0.82 1.81 9.94
N PRO A 43 -0.14 2.59 10.80
CA PRO A 43 -0.27 4.04 10.79
C PRO A 43 0.52 4.75 9.67
N SER A 44 1.57 4.12 9.11
CA SER A 44 2.43 4.74 8.10
C SER A 44 3.19 3.68 7.27
N ILE A 45 3.70 4.07 6.10
CA ILE A 45 4.59 3.23 5.28
C ILE A 45 5.85 2.87 6.07
N ASN A 46 6.42 3.83 6.82
CA ASN A 46 7.57 3.57 7.69
C ASN A 46 7.29 2.46 8.71
N LYS A 47 6.07 2.40 9.27
CA LYS A 47 5.71 1.32 10.20
C LYS A 47 5.54 -0.03 9.51
N MET A 48 5.16 -0.07 8.24
CA MET A 48 5.19 -1.31 7.45
C MET A 48 6.63 -1.80 7.25
N ILE A 49 7.57 -0.89 6.95
CA ILE A 49 9.00 -1.21 6.83
C ILE A 49 9.55 -1.71 8.17
N ASP A 50 9.28 -1.00 9.27
CA ASP A 50 9.69 -1.38 10.63
C ASP A 50 9.19 -2.79 11.01
N ASN A 51 7.99 -3.15 10.54
CA ASN A 51 7.38 -4.46 10.78
C ASN A 51 7.85 -5.55 9.79
N GLY A 52 8.76 -5.24 8.87
CA GLY A 52 9.36 -6.19 7.95
C GLY A 52 8.47 -6.60 6.77
N PHE A 53 7.54 -5.74 6.35
CA PHE A 53 6.69 -6.01 5.19
C PHE A 53 7.51 -6.02 3.90
N GLU A 54 7.19 -6.92 2.97
CA GLU A 54 7.81 -6.95 1.65
C GLU A 54 7.13 -5.92 0.74
N LEU A 55 7.77 -4.76 0.58
CA LEU A 55 7.25 -3.61 -0.14
C LEU A 55 8.00 -3.36 -1.45
N GLU A 56 7.24 -3.07 -2.51
CA GLU A 56 7.73 -2.52 -3.76
C GLU A 56 7.31 -1.05 -3.86
N VAL A 57 8.28 -0.14 -3.96
CA VAL A 57 8.03 1.29 -4.11
C VAL A 57 7.76 1.61 -5.57
N ILE A 58 6.61 2.23 -5.85
CA ILE A 58 6.26 2.72 -7.19
C ILE A 58 6.95 4.06 -7.40
N HIS A 59 7.98 4.06 -8.25
CA HIS A 59 8.57 5.29 -8.74
C HIS A 59 7.67 5.85 -9.85
N SER A 60 7.02 6.97 -9.56
CA SER A 60 6.38 7.83 -10.56
C SER A 60 7.41 8.60 -11.38
#